data_AF-A0A368FNZ9-F1
#
_entry.id   AF-A0A368FNZ9-F1
#
_cell.length_a   1.000
_cell.length_b   1.000
_cell.length_c   1.000
_cell.angle_alpha   90.00
_cell.angle_beta   90.00
_cell.angle_gamma   90.00
#
_symmetry.space_group_name_H-M   'P 1'
#
loop_
_entity.id
_entity.type
_entity.pdbx_description
1 polymer ?
#
loop_
_entity_poly.entity_id
_entity_poly.type
_entity_poly.pdbx_seq_one_letter_code
_entity_poly.pdbx_strand_id
1 'polypeptide(L)'
;MFIVLRKKPLIFLHYYHHAVVLIYTIHSGCEHAASGRAFITMNYFAHSVMYTYYTIVAYGIRLPRWISMCVTTIQTAQMLAGILVSYFVYRIKTETDLPCQQSMVNLYLAFVIYVSFAVLFSHFFYRAYIAKTRKSKAE
;
A
#
# COMPACT_ATOMS: atom_id res chain seq x y z
N MET A 1 0.24 4.79 16.91
CA MET A 1 0.22 4.83 18.39
C MET A 1 0.92 3.62 19.03
N PHE A 2 0.46 2.38 18.80
CA PHE A 2 1.03 1.17 19.44
C PHE A 2 2.55 0.97 19.29
N ILE A 3 3.13 1.37 18.15
CA ILE A 3 4.58 1.26 17.89
C ILE A 3 5.40 2.16 18.82
N VAL A 4 4.93 3.40 19.04
CA VAL A 4 5.56 4.39 19.94
C VAL A 4 5.52 3.89 21.38
N LEU A 5 4.37 3.38 21.82
CA LEU A 5 4.18 2.85 23.17
C LEU A 5 5.05 1.61 23.45
N ARG A 6 5.35 0.82 22.41
CA ARG A 6 6.30 -0.32 22.50
C ARG A 6 7.76 0.07 22.28
N LYS A 7 8.10 1.37 22.24
CA LYS A 7 9.44 1.92 22.00
C LYS A 7 10.14 1.33 20.77
N LYS A 8 9.39 0.92 19.75
CA LYS A 8 9.96 0.41 18.50
C LYS A 8 10.22 1.57 17.52
N PRO A 9 11.32 1.51 16.74
CA PRO A 9 11.62 2.58 15.79
C PRO A 9 10.53 2.66 14.72
N LEU A 10 9.96 3.84 14.55
CA LEU A 10 9.04 4.16 13.46
C LEU A 10 9.84 4.31 12.17
N ILE A 11 9.65 3.37 11.25
CA ILE A 11 10.24 3.46 9.92
C ILE A 11 9.57 4.58 9.11
N PHE A 12 10.36 5.29 8.30
CA PHE A 12 9.89 6.36 7.40
C PHE A 12 8.64 5.96 6.61
N LEU A 13 8.69 4.75 6.04
CA LEU A 13 7.60 4.14 5.27
C LEU A 13 6.25 4.23 5.98
N HIS A 14 6.20 3.97 7.29
CA HIS A 14 4.95 3.82 8.02
C HIS A 14 4.25 5.17 8.21
N TYR A 15 4.94 6.16 8.76
CA TYR A 15 4.30 7.45 9.02
C TYR A 15 4.06 8.25 7.74
N TYR A 16 4.97 8.16 6.75
CA TYR A 16 4.79 8.78 5.44
C TYR A 16 3.55 8.22 4.74
N HIS A 17 3.41 6.89 4.70
CA HIS A 17 2.24 6.23 4.15
C HIS A 17 0.96 6.69 4.85
N HIS A 18 0.88 6.60 6.18
CA HIS A 18 -0.33 6.95 6.92
C HIS A 18 -0.72 8.43 6.81
N ALA A 19 0.24 9.35 6.77
CA ALA A 19 -0.05 10.77 6.58
C ALA A 19 -0.59 11.06 5.17
N VAL A 20 0.08 10.54 4.13
CA VAL A 20 -0.29 10.80 2.73
C VAL A 20 -1.64 10.18 2.38
N VAL A 21 -1.89 8.92 2.78
CA VAL A 21 -3.19 8.28 2.50
C VAL A 21 -4.33 9.00 3.21
N LEU A 22 -4.12 9.49 4.44
CA LEU A 22 -5.15 10.20 5.18
C LEU A 22 -5.57 11.49 4.45
N ILE A 23 -4.59 12.31 4.04
CA ILE A 23 -4.83 13.55 3.29
C ILE A 23 -5.54 13.23 1.97
N TYR A 24 -5.06 12.22 1.24
CA TYR A 24 -5.65 11.82 -0.03
C TYR A 24 -7.09 11.33 0.11
N THR A 25 -7.39 10.54 1.14
CA THR A 25 -8.76 10.00 1.33
C THR A 25 -9.74 11.12 1.68
N ILE A 26 -9.31 12.12 2.46
CA ILE A 26 -10.13 13.30 2.76
C ILE A 26 -10.41 14.08 1.47
N HIS A 27 -9.37 14.37 0.69
CA HIS A 27 -9.50 15.10 -0.57
C HIS A 27 -10.39 14.35 -1.59
N SER A 28 -10.10 13.08 -1.84
CA SER A 28 -10.85 12.24 -2.77
C SER A 28 -12.28 11.94 -2.27
N GLY A 29 -12.52 11.96 -0.96
CA GLY A 29 -13.82 11.78 -0.35
C GLY A 29 -14.75 12.97 -0.60
N CYS A 30 -14.22 14.19 -0.55
CA CYS A 30 -14.96 15.40 -0.92
C CYS A 30 -15.39 15.41 -2.40
N GLU A 31 -14.63 14.78 -3.30
CA GLU A 31 -14.96 14.72 -4.72
C GLU A 31 -15.93 13.57 -5.10
N HIS A 32 -16.32 12.72 -4.14
CA HIS A 32 -17.11 11.50 -4.39
C HIS A 32 -16.57 10.65 -5.55
N ALA A 33 -15.24 10.48 -5.58
CA ALA A 33 -14.53 9.72 -6.58
C ALA A 33 -15.07 8.28 -6.74
N ALA A 34 -15.66 7.95 -7.90
CA ALA A 34 -16.22 6.62 -8.16
C ALA A 34 -15.14 5.51 -8.14
N SER A 35 -13.92 5.86 -8.54
CA SER A 35 -12.73 4.98 -8.49
C SER A 35 -12.33 4.61 -7.06
N GLY A 36 -12.71 5.44 -6.07
CA GLY A 36 -12.40 5.24 -4.66
C GLY A 36 -12.85 3.88 -4.14
N ARG A 37 -13.96 3.34 -4.67
CA ARG A 37 -14.46 2.00 -4.29
C ARG A 37 -13.45 0.89 -4.59
N ALA A 38 -12.79 0.95 -5.75
CA ALA A 38 -11.78 -0.06 -6.11
C ALA A 38 -10.55 0.03 -5.19
N PHE A 39 -10.08 1.26 -4.91
CA PHE A 39 -8.97 1.53 -3.99
C PHE A 39 -9.26 1.09 -2.56
N ILE A 40 -10.49 1.32 -2.09
CA ILE A 40 -10.94 0.90 -0.76
C ILE A 40 -10.96 -0.63 -0.66
N THR A 41 -11.56 -1.33 -1.62
CA THR A 41 -11.66 -2.81 -1.58
C THR A 41 -10.28 -3.48 -1.60
N MET A 42 -9.37 -3.05 -2.48
CA MET A 42 -8.01 -3.61 -2.53
C MET A 42 -7.25 -3.35 -1.20
N ASN A 43 -7.46 -2.18 -0.61
CA ASN A 43 -6.80 -1.78 0.63
C ASN A 43 -7.32 -2.58 1.82
N TYR A 44 -8.64 -2.76 1.93
CA TYR A 44 -9.25 -3.59 2.98
C TYR A 44 -8.75 -5.02 2.91
N PHE A 45 -8.66 -5.61 1.71
CA PHE A 45 -8.14 -6.96 1.55
C PHE A 45 -6.69 -7.08 2.04
N ALA A 46 -5.79 -6.22 1.55
CA ALA A 46 -4.38 -6.24 1.93
C ALA A 46 -4.17 -5.98 3.43
N HIS A 47 -4.90 -5.02 4.01
CA HIS A 47 -4.84 -4.72 5.43
C HIS A 47 -5.43 -5.83 6.29
N SER A 48 -6.50 -6.49 5.85
CA SER A 48 -7.08 -7.63 6.58
C SER A 48 -6.03 -8.73 6.76
N VAL A 49 -5.28 -9.05 5.69
CA VAL A 49 -4.18 -10.01 5.74
C VAL A 49 -3.04 -9.52 6.65
N MET A 50 -2.62 -8.26 6.52
CA MET A 50 -1.54 -7.68 7.33
C MET A 50 -1.88 -7.65 8.83
N TYR A 51 -3.08 -7.18 9.20
CA TYR A 51 -3.49 -7.10 10.60
C TYR A 51 -3.71 -8.47 11.20
N THR A 52 -4.22 -9.44 10.43
CA THR A 52 -4.30 -10.84 10.88
C THR A 52 -2.91 -11.37 11.24
N TYR A 53 -1.91 -11.12 10.39
CA TYR A 53 -0.52 -11.47 10.68
C TYR A 53 -0.01 -10.81 11.96
N TYR A 54 -0.26 -9.50 12.16
CA TYR A 54 0.17 -8.80 13.38
C TYR A 54 -0.54 -9.29 14.64
N THR A 55 -1.82 -9.67 14.57
CA THR A 55 -2.55 -10.24 15.69
C THR A 55 -1.93 -11.56 16.14
N ILE A 56 -1.60 -12.45 15.21
CA ILE A 56 -0.97 -13.73 15.52
C ILE A 56 0.42 -13.54 16.15
N VAL A 57 1.22 -12.62 15.60
CA VAL A 57 2.55 -12.28 16.16
C VAL A 57 2.43 -11.62 17.53
N ALA A 58 1.41 -10.79 17.76
CA ALA A 58 1.15 -10.18 19.07
C ALA A 58 0.75 -11.19 20.14
N TYR A 59 0.14 -12.31 19.75
CA TYR A 59 -0.16 -13.45 20.61
C TYR A 59 1.09 -14.26 21.01
N GLY A 60 2.26 -13.92 20.48
CA GLY A 60 3.54 -14.57 20.79
C GLY A 60 3.91 -15.74 19.88
N ILE A 61 3.09 -16.06 18.88
CA ILE A 61 3.36 -17.13 17.91
C ILE A 61 4.42 -16.65 16.92
N ARG A 62 5.56 -17.35 16.86
CA ARG A 62 6.62 -17.09 15.89
C ARG A 62 6.27 -17.70 14.54
N LEU A 63 5.70 -16.89 13.66
CA LEU A 63 5.40 -17.31 12.29
C LEU A 63 6.69 -17.45 11.46
N PRO A 64 6.76 -18.46 10.58
CA PRO A 64 7.89 -18.65 9.69
C PRO A 64 8.05 -17.49 8.69
N ARG A 65 9.30 -17.27 8.24
CA ARG A 65 9.68 -16.11 7.42
C ARG A 65 8.89 -16.00 6.11
N TRP A 66 8.48 -17.13 5.52
CA TRP A 66 7.71 -17.16 4.27
C TRP A 66 6.34 -16.47 4.42
N ILE A 67 5.67 -16.57 5.57
CA ILE A 67 4.39 -15.88 5.80
C ILE A 67 4.60 -14.37 5.81
N SER A 68 5.66 -13.89 6.47
CA SER A 68 5.99 -12.45 6.45
C SER A 68 6.31 -11.96 5.03
N MET A 69 6.96 -12.80 4.20
CA MET A 69 7.20 -12.50 2.79
C MET A 69 5.88 -12.44 2.03
N CYS A 70 4.96 -13.41 2.19
CA CYS A 70 3.66 -13.38 1.53
C CYS A 70 2.88 -12.10 1.85
N VAL A 71 2.85 -11.70 3.13
CA VAL A 71 2.15 -10.47 3.57
C VAL A 71 2.74 -9.22 2.91
N THR A 72 4.07 -9.12 2.83
CA THR A 72 4.75 -7.98 2.21
C THR A 72 4.67 -7.99 0.68
N THR A 73 4.64 -9.18 0.06
CA THR A 73 4.37 -9.34 -1.38
C THR A 73 2.95 -8.89 -1.72
N ILE A 74 1.94 -9.29 -0.93
CA ILE A 74 0.54 -8.87 -1.14
C ILE A 74 0.42 -7.34 -1.04
N GLN A 75 1.05 -6.71 -0.04
CA GLN A 75 1.04 -5.25 0.09
C GLN A 75 1.75 -4.55 -1.08
N THR A 76 2.87 -5.09 -1.55
CA THR A 76 3.59 -4.53 -2.71
C THR A 76 2.78 -4.68 -3.99
N ALA A 77 2.18 -5.85 -4.21
CA ALA A 77 1.29 -6.12 -5.33
C ALA A 77 0.06 -5.20 -5.31
N GLN A 78 -0.49 -4.90 -4.13
CA GLN A 78 -1.60 -3.96 -3.97
C GLN A 78 -1.21 -2.54 -4.43
N MET A 79 0.03 -2.10 -4.22
CA MET A 79 0.48 -0.79 -4.74
C MET A 79 0.57 -0.79 -6.27
N LEU A 80 1.07 -1.86 -6.87
CA LEU A 80 1.11 -2.00 -8.33
C LEU A 80 -0.29 -2.09 -8.95
N ALA A 81 -1.20 -2.82 -8.31
CA ALA A 81 -2.60 -2.89 -8.71
C ALA A 81 -3.28 -1.51 -8.66
N GLY A 82 -2.94 -0.67 -7.68
CA GLY A 82 -3.43 0.72 -7.61
C GLY A 82 -2.96 1.59 -8.77
N ILE A 83 -1.72 1.41 -9.25
CA ILE A 83 -1.22 2.07 -10.47
C ILE A 83 -2.03 1.61 -11.68
N LEU A 84 -2.27 0.30 -11.82
CA LEU A 84 -3.05 -0.26 -12.92
C LEU A 84 -4.49 0.26 -12.91
N VAL A 85 -5.16 0.29 -11.74
CA VAL A 85 -6.51 0.85 -11.62
C VAL A 85 -6.53 2.32 -12.00
N SER A 86 -5.54 3.11 -11.58
CA SER A 86 -5.42 4.52 -11.98
C SER A 86 -5.29 4.67 -13.50
N TYR A 87 -4.50 3.80 -14.15
CA TYR A 87 -4.36 3.78 -15.60
C TYR A 87 -5.66 3.38 -16.32
N PHE A 88 -6.39 2.38 -15.83
CA PHE A 88 -7.68 2.00 -16.40
C PHE A 88 -8.71 3.12 -16.28
N VAL A 89 -8.77 3.82 -15.13
CA VAL A 89 -9.66 4.97 -14.93
C VAL A 89 -9.29 6.11 -15.87
N TYR A 90 -8.00 6.35 -16.08
CA TYR A 90 -7.53 7.32 -17.09
C TYR A 90 -8.06 6.97 -18.48
N ARG A 91 -7.85 5.72 -18.94
CA ARG A 91 -8.32 5.27 -20.25
C ARG A 91 -9.82 5.37 -20.42
N ILE A 92 -10.61 4.92 -19.44
CA ILE A 92 -12.07 5.00 -19.50
C ILE A 92 -12.51 6.46 -19.63
N LYS A 93 -11.85 7.38 -18.92
CA LYS A 93 -12.18 8.80 -18.97
C LYS A 93 -11.78 9.50 -20.28
N THR A 94 -10.71 9.05 -20.94
CA THR A 94 -10.23 9.67 -22.19
C THR A 94 -10.80 9.03 -23.44
N GLU A 95 -11.10 7.73 -23.40
CA GLU A 95 -11.51 6.95 -24.59
C GLU A 95 -13.00 6.61 -24.60
N THR A 96 -13.68 6.71 -23.45
CA THR A 96 -15.11 6.38 -23.35
C THR A 96 -15.89 7.59 -22.86
N ASP A 97 -17.00 7.92 -23.53
CA ASP A 97 -17.88 9.03 -23.19
C ASP A 97 -18.78 8.73 -21.97
N LEU A 98 -18.27 7.90 -21.04
CA LEU A 98 -18.96 7.48 -19.83
C LEU A 98 -18.83 8.57 -18.76
N PRO A 99 -19.90 8.91 -18.03
CA PRO A 99 -19.82 9.86 -16.93
C PRO A 99 -18.95 9.28 -15.81
N CYS A 100 -17.69 9.71 -15.73
CA CYS A 100 -16.75 9.33 -14.68
C CYS A 100 -16.60 10.48 -13.68
N GLN A 101 -17.20 10.34 -12.49
CA GLN A 101 -17.04 11.29 -11.39
C GLN A 101 -15.67 11.09 -10.74
N GLN A 102 -14.65 11.64 -11.40
CA GLN A 102 -13.24 11.63 -10.99
C GLN A 102 -12.55 12.86 -11.58
N SER A 103 -12.04 13.79 -10.79
CA SER A 103 -11.25 14.93 -11.30
C SER A 103 -9.93 14.45 -11.92
N MET A 104 -9.43 15.16 -12.94
CA MET A 104 -8.09 14.88 -13.47
C MET A 104 -7.02 15.12 -12.41
N VAL A 105 -7.22 16.13 -11.54
CA VAL A 105 -6.30 16.44 -10.44
C VAL A 105 -6.21 15.28 -9.46
N ASN A 106 -7.35 14.73 -9.02
CA ASN A 106 -7.38 13.60 -8.11
C ASN A 106 -6.77 12.33 -8.74
N LEU A 107 -6.97 12.12 -10.04
CA LEU A 107 -6.36 11.01 -10.76
C LEU A 107 -4.83 11.11 -10.83
N TYR A 108 -4.28 12.30 -11.12
CA TYR A 108 -2.84 12.53 -11.09
C TYR A 108 -2.26 12.37 -9.68
N LEU A 109 -2.94 12.90 -8.66
CA LEU A 109 -2.55 12.73 -7.25
C LEU A 109 -2.53 11.25 -6.87
N ALA A 110 -3.57 10.49 -7.22
CA ALA A 110 -3.63 9.06 -6.99
C ALA A 110 -2.43 8.34 -7.61
N PHE A 111 -2.15 8.62 -8.89
CA PHE A 111 -1.05 7.99 -9.62
C PHE A 111 0.31 8.28 -8.95
N VAL A 112 0.59 9.55 -8.62
CA VAL A 112 1.83 9.95 -7.94
C VAL A 112 2.00 9.26 -6.59
N ILE A 113 0.93 9.22 -5.79
CA ILE A 113 0.94 8.57 -4.47
C ILE A 113 1.22 7.07 -4.62
N TYR A 114 0.48 6.37 -5.50
CA TYR A 114 0.65 4.94 -5.71
C TYR A 114 2.04 4.58 -6.26
N VAL A 115 2.59 5.38 -7.17
CA VAL A 115 3.98 5.21 -7.66
C VAL A 115 4.98 5.40 -6.52
N SER A 116 4.82 6.44 -5.71
CA SER A 116 5.71 6.69 -4.56
C SER A 116 5.71 5.50 -3.60
N PHE A 117 4.54 4.94 -3.28
CA PHE A 117 4.42 3.78 -2.40
C PHE A 117 4.97 2.51 -3.03
N ALA A 118 4.75 2.27 -4.33
CA ALA A 118 5.32 1.12 -5.01
C ALA A 118 6.85 1.10 -4.92
N VAL A 119 7.51 2.25 -5.13
CA VAL A 119 8.97 2.38 -4.97
C VAL A 119 9.39 2.09 -3.52
N LEU A 120 8.71 2.71 -2.56
CA LEU A 120 9.03 2.59 -1.14
C LEU A 120 8.84 1.15 -0.61
N PHE A 121 7.76 0.47 -0.99
CA PHE A 121 7.49 -0.93 -0.64
C PHE A 121 8.47 -1.88 -1.35
N SER A 122 8.79 -1.64 -2.61
CA SER A 122 9.79 -2.42 -3.34
C SER A 122 11.18 -2.31 -2.70
N HIS A 123 11.57 -1.10 -2.32
CA HIS A 123 12.83 -0.87 -1.60
C HIS A 123 12.84 -1.56 -0.23
N PHE A 124 11.74 -1.52 0.50
CA PHE A 124 11.59 -2.24 1.77
C PHE A 124 11.70 -3.77 1.56
N PHE A 125 11.00 -4.32 0.58
CA PHE A 125 11.03 -5.75 0.25
C PHE A 125 12.46 -6.20 -0.11
N TYR A 126 13.14 -5.44 -0.96
CA TYR A 126 14.53 -5.71 -1.34
C TYR A 126 15.46 -5.74 -0.13
N ARG A 127 15.40 -4.72 0.74
CA ARG A 127 16.25 -4.65 1.94
C ARG A 127 15.93 -5.75 2.96
N ALA A 128 14.66 -6.04 3.19
CA ALA A 128 14.23 -7.00 4.22
C ALA A 128 14.46 -8.46 3.82
N TYR A 129 14.28 -8.80 2.54
CA TYR A 129 14.25 -10.19 2.09
C TYR A 129 15.41 -10.56 1.16
N ILE A 130 15.75 -9.72 0.18
CA ILE A 130 16.77 -10.05 -0.81
C ILE A 130 18.17 -9.76 -0.26
N ALA A 131 18.43 -8.53 0.20
CA ALA A 131 19.73 -8.12 0.70
C ALA A 131 20.17 -8.94 1.93
N LYS A 132 19.23 -9.22 2.86
CA LYS A 132 19.50 -10.03 4.05
C LYS A 132 19.82 -11.50 3.74
N THR A 133 19.16 -12.07 2.73
CA THR A 133 19.42 -13.45 2.29
C THR A 133 20.75 -13.55 1.55
N ARG A 134 21.16 -12.49 0.82
CA ARG A 134 22.48 -12.44 0.19
C ARG A 134 23.62 -12.39 1.20
N LYS A 135 23.42 -11.66 2.32
CA LYS A 135 24.40 -11.60 3.43
C LYS A 135 24.56 -12.95 4.12
N SER A 136 23.46 -13.64 4.40
CA SER A 136 23.45 -14.99 5.02
C SER A 136 23.99 -16.12 4.13
N LYS A 137 24.15 -15.90 2.81
CA LYS A 137 24.78 -16.86 1.89
C LYS A 137 26.27 -16.58 1.65
N ALA A 138 26.76 -15.43 2.09
CA ALA A 138 28.15 -14.99 1.90
C ALA A 138 29.01 -15.18 3.17
N GLU A 139 28.36 -15.45 4.31
CA GLU A 139 28.97 -16.01 5.54
C GLU A 139 28.77 -17.53 5.55
#